data_AF-A0A967JD88-F1
#
_entry.id   AF-A0A967JD88-F1
#
_cell.length_a   1.000
_cell.length_b   1.000
_cell.length_c   1.000
_cell.angle_alpha   90.00
_cell.angle_beta   90.00
_cell.angle_gamma   90.00
#
_symmetry.space_group_name_H-M   'P 1'
#
loop_
_entity.id
_entity.type
_entity.pdbx_description
1 polymer ?
#
loop_
_entity_poly.entity_id
_entity_poly.type
_entity_poly.pdbx_seq_one_letter_code
_entity_poly.pdbx_strand_id
1 'polypeptide(L)'
;MVAAAEDGSAFVAGHHGLPDTAEAALVMRVAADGTLLWQRALVGNGDVGASIFSGMADPSGGVVLAGTVGDYQDEVDAFIVKVDASGEIVWQRSWGVPGSPDRA
;
A
#
# COMPACT_ATOMS: atom_id res chain seq x y z
N MET A 1 -5.93 1.81 7.61
CA MET A 1 -5.56 3.22 7.83
C MET A 1 -6.51 4.16 7.08
N VAL A 2 -6.53 5.45 7.44
CA VAL A 2 -7.15 6.52 6.64
C VAL A 2 -6.21 7.73 6.59
N ALA A 3 -6.09 8.38 5.43
CA ALA A 3 -5.39 9.66 5.25
C ALA A 3 -6.26 10.64 4.46
N ALA A 4 -6.45 11.85 4.96
CA ALA A 4 -7.22 12.90 4.28
C ALA A 4 -6.36 13.62 3.23
N ALA A 5 -6.95 13.92 2.08
CA ALA A 5 -6.37 14.77 1.04
C ALA A 5 -6.87 16.22 1.17
N GLU A 6 -6.13 17.17 0.58
CA GLU A 6 -6.47 18.60 0.63
C GLU A 6 -7.78 18.94 -0.08
N ASP A 7 -8.18 18.13 -1.07
CA ASP A 7 -9.44 18.29 -1.81
C ASP A 7 -10.66 17.71 -1.08
N GLY A 8 -10.48 17.23 0.15
CA GLY A 8 -11.53 16.61 0.96
C GLY A 8 -11.80 15.14 0.63
N SER A 9 -11.11 14.55 -0.35
CA SER A 9 -11.11 13.10 -0.55
C SER A 9 -10.30 12.39 0.55
N ALA A 10 -10.46 11.08 0.66
CA ALA A 10 -9.75 10.25 1.61
C ALA A 10 -9.09 9.05 0.93
N PHE A 11 -7.86 8.74 1.33
CA PHE A 11 -7.21 7.48 1.04
C PHE A 11 -7.49 6.50 2.18
N VAL A 12 -7.90 5.29 1.84
CA VAL A 12 -8.18 4.21 2.79
C VAL A 12 -7.33 3.02 2.40
N ALA A 13 -6.62 2.44 3.36
CA ALA A 13 -5.92 1.18 3.17
C ALA A 13 -6.39 0.13 4.19
N GLY A 14 -6.57 -1.10 3.74
CA GLY A 14 -6.97 -2.23 4.57
C GLY A 14 -6.36 -3.54 4.08
N HIS A 15 -6.56 -4.60 4.85
CA HIS A 15 -6.11 -5.93 4.50
C HIS A 15 -7.21 -6.64 3.69
N HIS A 16 -6.83 -7.25 2.57
CA HIS A 16 -7.68 -8.13 1.80
C HIS A 16 -7.04 -9.51 1.75
N GLY A 17 -7.59 -10.43 2.55
CA GLY A 17 -7.21 -11.84 2.52
C GLY A 17 -7.66 -12.45 1.19
N LEU A 18 -6.70 -12.85 0.37
CA LEU A 18 -6.96 -13.62 -0.84
C LEU A 18 -6.88 -15.11 -0.49
N PRO A 19 -7.73 -15.99 -1.08
CA PRO A 19 -7.58 -17.43 -0.90
C PRO A 19 -6.23 -17.89 -1.45
N ASP A 20 -5.46 -18.61 -0.66
CA ASP A 20 -4.20 -19.27 -1.04
C ASP A 20 -3.04 -18.35 -1.50
N THR A 21 -3.13 -17.03 -1.35
CA THR A 21 -2.01 -16.10 -1.58
C THR A 21 -1.70 -15.27 -0.34
N ALA A 22 -0.47 -14.78 -0.26
CA ALA A 22 -0.09 -13.80 0.74
C ALA A 22 -1.00 -12.56 0.69
N GLU A 23 -1.20 -11.91 1.85
CA GLU A 23 -2.18 -10.83 2.02
C GLU A 23 -1.97 -9.71 1.00
N ALA A 24 -3.03 -9.25 0.34
CA ALA A 24 -2.97 -8.03 -0.46
C ALA A 24 -3.44 -6.84 0.37
N ALA A 25 -2.72 -5.74 0.32
CA ALA A 25 -3.22 -4.49 0.88
C ALA A 25 -4.13 -3.82 -0.16
N LEU A 26 -5.41 -3.66 0.17
CA LEU A 26 -6.32 -2.89 -0.66
C LEU A 26 -6.19 -1.40 -0.31
N VAL A 27 -5.85 -0.59 -1.30
CA VAL A 27 -5.81 0.87 -1.20
C VAL A 27 -6.88 1.46 -2.07
N MET A 28 -7.60 2.44 -1.56
CA MET A 28 -8.68 3.12 -2.25
C MET A 28 -8.58 4.62 -2.04
N ARG A 29 -9.04 5.39 -3.03
CA ARG A 29 -9.37 6.80 -2.86
C ARG A 29 -10.86 6.99 -3.00
N VAL A 30 -11.45 7.70 -2.04
CA VAL A 30 -12.88 7.96 -1.94
C VAL A 30 -13.11 9.47 -1.90
N ALA A 31 -14.03 9.98 -2.70
CA ALA A 31 -14.43 11.38 -2.71
C ALA A 31 -15.13 11.78 -1.41
N ALA A 32 -15.26 13.09 -1.18
CA ALA A 32 -15.90 13.64 0.03
C ALA A 32 -17.36 13.18 0.23
N ASP A 33 -18.05 12.81 -0.85
CA ASP A 33 -19.41 12.29 -0.83
C ASP A 33 -19.51 10.77 -0.68
N GLY A 34 -18.37 10.07 -0.54
CA GLY A 34 -18.31 8.61 -0.45
C GLY A 34 -18.15 7.89 -1.79
N THR A 35 -18.07 8.61 -2.92
CA THR A 35 -17.87 8.00 -4.24
C THR A 35 -16.47 7.38 -4.35
N LEU A 36 -16.37 6.10 -4.75
CA LEU A 36 -15.09 5.46 -5.04
C LEU A 36 -14.47 6.09 -6.30
N LEU A 37 -13.29 6.70 -6.16
CA LEU A 37 -12.54 7.27 -7.27
C LEU A 37 -11.65 6.22 -7.93
N TRP A 38 -10.91 5.45 -7.13
CA TRP A 38 -10.14 4.30 -7.59
C TRP A 38 -9.83 3.34 -6.45
N GLN A 39 -9.49 2.11 -6.82
CA GLN A 39 -8.92 1.11 -5.92
C GLN A 39 -7.75 0.35 -6.58
N ARG A 40 -6.83 -0.12 -5.75
CA ARG A 40 -5.66 -0.92 -6.13
C ARG A 40 -5.36 -1.95 -5.06
N ALA A 41 -5.11 -3.17 -5.50
CA ALA A 41 -4.44 -4.17 -4.66
C ALA A 41 -2.93 -3.92 -4.76
N LEU A 42 -2.30 -3.75 -3.61
CA LEU A 42 -0.85 -3.77 -3.47
C LEU A 42 -0.44 -5.15 -3.00
N VAL A 43 0.52 -5.71 -3.73
CA VAL A 43 1.17 -6.99 -3.45
C VAL A 43 2.67 -6.76 -3.61
N GLY A 44 3.49 -7.60 -2.97
CA GLY A 44 4.91 -7.66 -3.33
C GLY A 44 5.10 -8.37 -4.67
N ASN A 45 6.34 -8.54 -5.13
CA ASN A 45 6.59 -9.28 -6.37
C ASN A 45 6.47 -10.79 -6.14
N GLY A 46 5.70 -11.48 -6.98
CA GLY A 46 5.48 -12.91 -6.85
C GLY A 46 4.43 -13.23 -5.78
N ASP A 47 4.68 -14.28 -4.98
CA ASP A 47 3.71 -14.82 -4.02
C ASP A 47 3.77 -14.14 -2.62
N VAL A 48 4.41 -12.97 -2.51
CA VAL A 48 4.55 -12.24 -1.23
C VAL A 48 3.48 -11.16 -1.05
N GLY A 49 3.04 -11.02 0.19
CA GLY A 49 1.94 -10.15 0.57
C GLY A 49 2.44 -8.78 0.98
N ALA A 50 1.53 -7.81 1.02
CA ALA A 50 1.78 -6.49 1.55
C ALA A 50 0.71 -6.12 2.59
N SER A 51 1.15 -5.51 3.68
CA SER A 51 0.29 -4.98 4.74
C SER A 51 0.57 -3.49 4.89
N ILE A 52 -0.45 -2.64 4.89
CA ILE A 52 -0.29 -1.18 5.02
C ILE A 52 -0.79 -0.71 6.38
N PHE A 53 0.08 -0.04 7.12
CA PHE A 53 -0.19 0.42 8.49
C PHE A 53 -0.36 1.94 8.56
N SER A 54 0.40 2.68 7.76
CA SER A 54 0.45 4.14 7.79
C SER A 54 0.64 4.74 6.40
N GLY A 55 0.53 6.05 6.30
CA GLY A 55 0.47 6.75 5.04
C GLY A 55 0.06 8.21 5.16
N MET A 56 0.28 8.95 4.08
CA MET A 56 0.14 10.39 4.05
C MET A 56 -0.22 10.83 2.63
N ALA A 57 -1.18 11.75 2.51
CA ALA A 57 -1.46 12.38 1.24
C ALA A 57 -0.22 13.13 0.73
N ASP A 58 0.05 12.98 -0.56
CA ASP A 58 1.13 13.66 -1.26
C ASP A 58 0.61 14.98 -1.85
N PRO A 59 1.39 16.08 -1.82
CA PRO A 59 0.96 17.37 -2.36
C PRO A 59 0.61 17.37 -3.86
N SER A 60 1.03 16.35 -4.64
CA SER A 60 0.59 16.19 -6.04
C SER A 60 -0.76 15.47 -6.19
N GLY A 61 -1.47 15.21 -5.09
CA GLY A 61 -2.78 14.57 -5.06
C GLY A 61 -2.75 13.05 -4.98
N GLY A 62 -1.57 12.47 -4.75
CA GLY A 62 -1.37 11.03 -4.52
C GLY A 62 -1.30 10.66 -3.03
N VAL A 63 -0.73 9.50 -2.73
CA VAL A 63 -0.51 9.01 -1.36
C VAL A 63 0.83 8.26 -1.26
N VAL A 64 1.56 8.48 -0.17
CA VAL A 64 2.69 7.64 0.23
C VAL A 64 2.21 6.73 1.35
N LEU A 65 2.44 5.43 1.22
CA LEU A 65 2.00 4.41 2.17
C LEU A 65 3.20 3.67 2.73
N ALA A 66 3.09 3.27 4.00
CA ALA A 66 4.09 2.55 4.74
C ALA A 66 3.51 1.29 5.36
N GLY A 67 4.28 0.22 5.27
CA GLY A 67 3.81 -1.13 5.53
C GLY A 67 4.94 -2.14 5.65
N THR A 68 4.57 -3.40 5.48
CA THR A 68 5.50 -4.52 5.34
C THR A 68 5.21 -5.28 4.07
N VAL A 69 6.24 -5.91 3.50
CA VAL A 69 6.13 -6.85 2.37
C VAL A 69 6.86 -8.14 2.73
N GLY A 70 6.27 -9.30 2.40
CA GLY A 70 6.88 -10.59 2.70
C GLY A 70 5.90 -11.75 2.65
N ASP A 71 6.40 -12.95 2.88
CA ASP A 71 5.57 -14.13 3.08
C ASP A 71 5.03 -14.16 4.52
N TYR A 72 3.91 -14.86 4.73
CA TYR A 72 3.27 -14.93 6.05
C TYR A 72 4.04 -15.81 7.05
N GLN A 73 5.05 -16.56 6.58
CA GLN A 73 5.74 -17.60 7.36
C GLN A 73 7.18 -17.24 7.77
N ASP A 74 7.85 -16.33 7.05
CA ASP A 74 9.22 -15.90 7.32
C ASP A 74 9.30 -14.42 7.75
N GLU A 75 10.40 -13.77 7.36
CA GLU A 75 10.79 -12.40 7.68
C GLU A 75 10.17 -11.41 6.69
N VAL A 76 9.61 -10.33 7.23
CA VAL A 76 9.01 -9.24 6.45
C VAL A 76 9.96 -8.05 6.35
N ASP A 77 9.96 -7.41 5.19
CA ASP A 77 10.71 -6.19 4.93
C ASP A 77 9.85 -4.96 5.17
N ALA A 78 10.48 -3.86 5.59
CA ALA A 78 9.82 -2.56 5.63
C ALA A 78 9.48 -2.14 4.20
N PHE A 79 8.24 -1.77 3.93
CA PHE A 79 7.75 -1.45 2.59
C PHE A 79 7.20 -0.02 2.52
N ILE A 80 7.64 0.74 1.53
CA ILE A 80 7.12 2.08 1.22
C ILE A 80 6.73 2.13 -0.25
N VAL A 81 5.53 2.65 -0.54
CA VAL A 81 5.02 2.84 -1.90
C VAL A 81 4.42 4.22 -2.07
N LYS A 82 4.70 4.86 -3.22
CA LYS A 82 4.00 6.07 -3.65
C LYS A 82 3.05 5.74 -4.78
N VAL A 83 1.80 6.14 -4.61
CA VAL A 83 0.73 6.05 -5.59
C VAL A 83 0.33 7.46 -6.00
N ASP A 84 0.14 7.71 -7.29
CA ASP A 84 -0.26 9.02 -7.79
C ASP A 84 -1.78 9.27 -7.65
N ALA A 85 -2.23 10.45 -8.09
CA ALA A 85 -3.63 10.84 -8.00
C ALA A 85 -4.58 9.93 -8.78
N SER A 86 -4.10 9.26 -9.83
CA SER A 86 -4.87 8.35 -10.69
C SER A 86 -4.89 6.90 -10.17
N GLY A 87 -4.13 6.61 -9.12
CA GLY A 87 -4.00 5.28 -8.57
C GLY A 87 -2.85 4.47 -9.17
N GLU A 88 -1.94 5.08 -9.92
CA GLU A 88 -0.78 4.38 -10.47
C GLU A 88 0.40 4.41 -9.51
N ILE A 89 1.16 3.30 -9.45
CA ILE A 89 2.36 3.21 -8.63
C ILE A 89 3.46 4.05 -9.30
N VAL A 90 3.93 5.08 -8.60
CA VAL A 90 5.07 5.91 -9.03
C VAL A 90 6.38 5.20 -8.73
N TRP A 91 6.48 4.64 -7.52
CA TRP A 91 7.60 3.83 -7.08
C TRP A 91 7.23 3.01 -5.86
N GLN A 92 7.97 1.93 -5.64
CA GLN A 92 7.96 1.16 -4.40
C GLN A 92 9.38 0.78 -3.99
N ARG A 93 9.58 0.59 -2.69
CA ARG A 93 10.85 0.21 -2.08
C ARG A 93 10.61 -0.70 -0.88
N SER A 94 11.51 -1.65 -0.71
CA SER A 94 11.57 -2.51 0.46
C SER A 94 12.98 -2.54 1.04
N TRP A 95 13.05 -2.77 2.35
CA TRP A 95 14.30 -2.90 3.09
C TRP A 95 14.15 -3.97 4.16
N GLY A 96 14.96 -5.02 4.04
CA GLY A 96 15.07 -6.11 5.00
C GLY A 96 16.10 -5.83 6.08
N VAL A 97 16.34 -6.83 6.93
CA VAL A 97 17.40 -6.74 7.94
C VAL A 97 18.78 -6.92 7.32
N PRO A 98 19.84 -6.30 7.88
CA PRO A 98 21.19 -6.50 7.39
C PRO A 98 21.61 -7.98 7.38
N GLY A 99 21.97 -8.50 6.21
CA GLY A 99 22.45 -9.88 6.06
C GLY A 99 21.41 -10.86 5.48
N SER A 100 20.16 -10.44 5.30
CA SER A 100 19.17 -11.14 4.46
C SER A 100 18.97 -10.41 3.12
N PRO A 101 18.58 -11.13 2.05
CA PRO A 101 18.22 -10.48 0.80
C PRO A 101 16.90 -9.70 0.95
N ASP A 102 16.87 -8.47 0.41
CA ASP A 102 15.65 -7.67 0.38
C ASP A 102 14.58 -8.38 -0.47
N ARG A 103 13.37 -8.50 0.07
CA ARG A 103 12.17 -9.00 -0.58
C ARG A 103 11.37 -7.82 -1.10
N ALA A 104 11.01 -7.84 -2.38
CA ALA A 104 10.22 -6.80 -3.02
C ALA A 104 9.04 -7.43 -3.73
#